data_AF-Q8BH06-F1
#
_entry.id   AF-Q8BH06-F1
#
_cell.length_a   1.000
_cell.length_b   1.000
_cell.length_c   1.000
_cell.angle_alpha   90.00
_cell.angle_beta   90.00
_cell.angle_gamma   90.00
#
_symmetry.space_group_name_H-M   'P 1'
#
loop_
_entity.id
_entity.type
_entity.pdbx_description
1 polymer ?
#
loop_
_entity_poly.entity_id
_entity_poly.type
_entity_poly.pdbx_seq_one_letter_code
_entity_poly.pdbx_strand_id
1 'polypeptide(L)'
;MGSPRLAALLLSLPLLLIGLAVSARVACPCLRSWTSHCLLAYRVDKRFAGLQWGWFPLLVRKSKSPPKFEDYWRHRTPASFQRKLLGSPSLSEESHRISIPSSAISHRGQRTKRAQPSAAEGREHLPEAGSQKCGGPEFSFDLLPEVQAVRVTIPAGPKASVRLCYQWALECEDLSSPFDTQKIVSGGHTVDLPYEFLLPCMCIEASYLQEDTVRRKKCPFQSWPEAYGSDFWQSIRFTDYSQHNQMVMALTLRCPLKLEASLCWRQDPLTPCETLPNATAQESEGWYILENVDLHPQLCFKFSFENSSHVECPHQSGSLPSWTVSMDTQAQQLTLHFSSRTYATFSAAWSDPGLGPDTPMPPVYSISQTQGSVPVTLDLIIPFLRQENCILVWRSDVHFAWKHVLCPDVSHRHLGLLILALLALTALVGVVLVLLGRRLLPGSGRTRPVLLLHAADSEAQRRLVGALAELLRTALGGGRDVIVDLWEGTHVARIGPLPWLWAARERVAREQGTVLLLWNCAGPSTACSGDPQAASLRTLLCAAPRPLLLAYFSRLCAKGDIPRPLRALPRYRLLRDLPRLLRALDAQPATLASSWSHLGAKRCLKNRLEQCHLLELEAAKDDYQGSTNSPCGFSCL
;
A
#
# COMPACT_ATOMS: atom_id res chain seq x y z
N MET A 1 34.76 -35.13 -23.76
CA MET A 1 34.97 -33.66 -23.74
C MET A 1 33.59 -33.03 -23.64
N GLY A 2 33.20 -32.66 -22.41
CA GLY A 2 31.82 -32.37 -22.02
C GLY A 2 31.36 -30.97 -22.45
N SER A 3 30.13 -30.90 -22.94
CA SER A 3 29.50 -29.77 -23.60
C SER A 3 29.42 -28.47 -22.77
N PRO A 4 29.76 -27.30 -23.34
CA PRO A 4 29.81 -26.01 -22.63
C PRO A 4 28.43 -25.43 -22.27
N ARG A 5 27.32 -26.11 -22.60
CA ARG A 5 25.96 -25.58 -22.42
C ARG A 5 25.40 -25.74 -20.99
N LEU A 6 25.96 -26.63 -20.17
CA LEU A 6 25.52 -26.83 -18.79
C LEU A 6 26.16 -25.86 -17.78
N ALA A 7 27.36 -25.35 -18.08
CA ALA A 7 28.01 -24.33 -17.25
C ALA A 7 27.30 -22.97 -17.33
N ALA A 8 26.75 -22.63 -18.51
CA ALA A 8 26.01 -21.38 -18.71
C ALA A 8 24.71 -21.30 -17.89
N LEU A 9 24.00 -22.43 -17.71
CA LEU A 9 22.74 -22.48 -16.95
C LEU A 9 22.93 -22.39 -15.42
N LEU A 10 24.06 -22.85 -14.90
CA LEU A 10 24.38 -22.78 -13.47
C LEU A 10 24.93 -21.41 -13.05
N LEU A 11 25.56 -20.66 -13.97
CA LEU A 11 25.98 -19.27 -13.75
C LEU A 11 24.83 -18.27 -13.82
N SER A 12 23.75 -18.57 -14.55
CA SER A 12 22.57 -17.69 -14.63
C SER A 12 21.72 -17.65 -13.36
N LEU A 13 21.74 -18.69 -12.51
CA LEU A 13 20.95 -18.71 -11.26
C LEU A 13 21.43 -17.70 -10.20
N PRO A 14 22.73 -17.62 -9.85
CA PRO A 14 23.22 -16.63 -8.88
C PRO A 14 23.11 -15.19 -9.42
N LEU A 15 23.24 -14.98 -10.74
CA LEU A 15 23.03 -13.67 -11.37
C LEU A 15 21.57 -13.22 -11.33
N LEU A 16 20.61 -14.15 -11.43
CA LEU A 16 19.18 -13.84 -11.26
C LEU A 16 18.86 -13.44 -9.80
N LEU A 17 19.48 -14.11 -8.83
CA LEU A 17 19.35 -13.78 -7.40
C LEU A 17 20.00 -12.44 -7.04
N ILE A 18 21.14 -12.09 -7.63
CA ILE A 18 21.79 -10.78 -7.45
C ILE A 18 20.95 -9.66 -8.11
N GLY A 19 20.34 -9.91 -9.28
CA GLY A 19 19.43 -8.96 -9.94
C GLY A 19 18.16 -8.68 -9.15
N LEU A 20 17.60 -9.68 -8.47
CA LEU A 20 16.43 -9.53 -7.61
C LEU A 20 16.75 -8.79 -6.29
N ALA A 21 17.95 -8.94 -5.74
CA ALA A 21 18.39 -8.22 -4.54
C ALA A 21 18.66 -6.73 -4.79
N VAL A 22 19.13 -6.35 -6.00
CA VAL A 22 19.33 -4.95 -6.39
C VAL A 22 18.00 -4.25 -6.74
N SER A 23 17.02 -5.01 -7.21
CA SER A 23 15.67 -4.49 -7.53
C SER A 23 14.81 -4.23 -6.28
N ALA A 24 15.17 -4.81 -5.13
CA ALA A 24 14.45 -4.63 -3.85
C ALA A 24 14.71 -3.28 -3.15
N ARG A 25 15.54 -2.39 -3.73
CA ARG A 25 15.77 -1.01 -3.24
C ARG A 25 14.89 0.05 -3.90
N VAL A 26 13.92 -0.33 -4.74
CA VAL A 26 12.91 0.61 -5.26
C VAL A 26 11.61 0.36 -4.49
N ALA A 27 11.46 1.09 -3.38
CA ALA A 27 10.22 1.17 -2.63
C ALA A 27 9.14 1.79 -3.54
N CYS A 28 8.18 0.96 -3.94
CA CYS A 28 6.97 1.40 -4.63
C CYS A 28 5.81 1.28 -3.64
N PRO A 29 5.20 2.39 -3.18
CA PRO A 29 4.08 2.34 -2.26
C PRO A 29 2.82 2.09 -3.09
N CYS A 30 2.13 0.97 -2.87
CA CYS A 30 0.69 0.77 -3.08
C CYS A 30 0.41 -0.73 -3.07
N LEU A 31 -0.15 -1.25 -1.96
CA LEU A 31 -1.13 -2.35 -1.93
C LEU A 31 -1.38 -2.75 -0.48
N ARG A 32 -2.49 -2.29 0.10
CA ARG A 32 -3.11 -2.91 1.28
C ARG A 32 -4.60 -3.12 0.99
N SER A 33 -4.98 -4.40 1.05
CA SER A 33 -6.31 -5.02 1.13
C SER A 33 -7.52 -4.18 0.69
N TRP A 34 -8.13 -4.57 -0.44
CA TRP A 34 -9.50 -4.20 -0.78
C TRP A 34 -10.37 -5.45 -0.84
N THR A 35 -11.27 -5.55 0.12
CA THR A 35 -12.49 -6.35 0.05
C THR A 35 -13.42 -5.75 -1.00
N SER A 36 -14.08 -6.64 -1.75
CA SER A 36 -14.91 -6.38 -2.92
C SER A 36 -15.99 -5.31 -2.72
N HIS A 37 -16.09 -4.35 -3.65
CA HIS A 37 -17.26 -4.13 -4.51
C HIS A 37 -17.07 -2.85 -5.36
N CYS A 38 -17.02 -3.04 -6.69
CA CYS A 38 -17.61 -2.22 -7.75
C CYS A 38 -17.51 -0.67 -7.66
N LEU A 39 -16.64 -0.04 -8.47
CA LEU A 39 -17.00 0.70 -9.71
C LEU A 39 -15.87 1.62 -10.20
N LEU A 40 -15.48 1.36 -11.45
CA LEU A 40 -14.78 2.19 -12.45
C LEU A 40 -14.74 3.72 -12.24
N ALA A 41 -13.54 4.31 -12.30
CA ALA A 41 -13.22 5.47 -13.17
C ALA A 41 -11.71 5.81 -13.19
N TYR A 42 -11.08 5.49 -14.33
CA TYR A 42 -9.97 6.15 -15.04
C TYR A 42 -8.73 6.76 -14.31
N ARG A 43 -7.58 6.13 -14.61
CA ARG A 43 -6.20 6.66 -14.57
C ARG A 43 -5.94 7.60 -15.75
N VAL A 44 -5.19 8.70 -15.56
CA VAL A 44 -4.08 9.11 -16.44
C VAL A 44 -3.02 9.85 -15.61
N ASP A 45 -1.81 9.30 -15.57
CA ASP A 45 -0.58 9.95 -15.09
C ASP A 45 0.31 10.19 -16.33
N LYS A 46 0.89 11.38 -16.47
CA LYS A 46 1.93 11.70 -17.45
C LYS A 46 2.89 12.73 -16.87
N ARG A 47 4.08 12.26 -16.49
CA ARG A 47 5.27 13.08 -16.25
C ARG A 47 6.05 13.29 -17.56
N PHE A 48 6.86 14.36 -17.55
CA PHE A 48 8.00 14.70 -18.43
C PHE A 48 7.75 15.34 -19.80
N ALA A 49 8.05 16.65 -19.87
CA ALA A 49 8.75 17.42 -20.92
C ALA A 49 8.51 18.91 -20.57
N GLY A 50 9.47 19.80 -20.37
CA GLY A 50 10.77 19.92 -21.00
C GLY A 50 10.66 20.76 -22.27
N LEU A 51 11.10 22.02 -22.20
CA LEU A 51 11.37 23.01 -23.29
C LEU A 51 10.33 24.12 -23.61
N GLN A 52 10.73 25.33 -23.18
CA GLN A 52 10.64 26.66 -23.82
C GLN A 52 9.90 26.80 -25.16
N TRP A 53 8.76 27.51 -25.16
CA TRP A 53 8.30 28.49 -26.17
C TRP A 53 7.49 29.53 -25.35
N GLY A 54 7.61 30.84 -25.44
CA GLY A 54 7.76 31.64 -26.65
C GLY A 54 6.59 32.65 -26.73
N TRP A 55 6.68 33.77 -26.00
CA TRP A 55 6.16 35.10 -26.36
C TRP A 55 4.64 35.28 -26.62
N PHE A 56 3.94 35.95 -25.69
CA PHE A 56 2.84 36.87 -26.01
C PHE A 56 2.83 38.05 -25.02
N PRO A 57 3.13 39.28 -25.47
CA PRO A 57 2.75 40.49 -24.76
C PRO A 57 1.41 40.99 -25.31
N LEU A 58 0.40 41.16 -24.47
CA LEU A 58 -0.81 41.89 -24.83
C LEU A 58 -0.92 43.16 -23.98
N LEU A 59 -0.74 44.26 -24.69
CA LEU A 59 -0.78 45.64 -24.25
C LEU A 59 -2.19 46.06 -23.83
N VAL A 60 -2.23 46.73 -22.68
CA VAL A 60 -2.87 48.04 -22.46
C VAL A 60 -4.35 48.17 -22.88
N ARG A 61 -5.22 48.30 -21.86
CA ARG A 61 -6.15 49.43 -21.82
C ARG A 61 -6.31 49.92 -20.39
N LYS A 62 -5.61 51.03 -20.10
CA LYS A 62 -5.78 51.87 -18.92
C LYS A 62 -7.22 52.41 -18.93
N SER A 63 -8.05 51.96 -18.00
CA SER A 63 -9.30 52.61 -17.62
C SER A 63 -9.12 53.12 -16.19
N LYS A 64 -8.95 54.44 -16.05
CA LYS A 64 -9.08 55.12 -14.77
C LYS A 64 -10.57 55.15 -14.42
N SER A 65 -11.05 54.20 -13.61
CA SER A 65 -12.24 54.45 -12.80
C SER A 65 -11.79 55.15 -11.51
N PRO A 66 -12.52 56.16 -11.01
CA PRO A 66 -12.23 56.70 -9.69
C PRO A 66 -12.41 55.58 -8.65
N PRO A 67 -11.70 55.61 -7.52
CA PRO A 67 -11.97 54.66 -6.45
C PRO A 67 -13.41 54.92 -5.99
N LYS A 68 -14.30 53.97 -6.23
CA LYS A 68 -15.53 53.89 -5.44
C LYS A 68 -15.05 53.61 -4.02
N PHE A 69 -15.14 54.62 -3.18
CA PHE A 69 -15.08 54.48 -1.73
C PHE A 69 -16.29 53.61 -1.36
N GLU A 70 -16.07 52.31 -1.19
CA GLU A 70 -16.95 51.49 -0.36
C GLU A 70 -16.61 51.86 1.09
N ASP A 71 -17.41 52.77 1.65
CA ASP A 71 -17.44 52.98 3.09
C ASP A 71 -17.93 51.69 3.74
N TYR A 72 -16.99 50.84 4.12
CA TYR A 72 -17.22 49.82 5.13
C TYR A 72 -17.58 50.54 6.42
N TRP A 73 -18.88 50.56 6.73
CA TRP A 73 -19.42 50.97 8.02
C TRP A 73 -18.73 50.17 9.13
N ARG A 74 -17.68 50.74 9.72
CA ARG A 74 -17.04 50.26 10.94
C ARG A 74 -17.42 51.25 12.04
N HIS A 75 -18.30 50.81 12.94
CA HIS A 75 -18.74 51.61 14.09
C HIS A 75 -17.53 51.97 14.96
N ARG A 76 -17.14 53.25 14.89
CA ARG A 76 -16.11 53.86 15.72
C ARG A 76 -16.69 54.07 17.13
N THR A 77 -16.19 53.35 18.13
CA THR A 77 -16.41 53.64 19.55
C THR A 77 -15.89 55.04 19.90
N PRO A 78 -16.68 55.94 20.51
CA PRO A 78 -16.16 57.24 20.94
C PRO A 78 -15.43 57.09 22.29
N ALA A 79 -14.23 57.67 22.32
CA ALA A 79 -13.34 57.76 23.46
C ALA A 79 -13.94 58.48 24.69
N SER A 80 -13.29 58.22 25.83
CA SER A 80 -13.63 58.59 27.19
C SER A 80 -13.62 60.10 27.51
N PHE A 81 -14.58 60.49 28.35
CA PHE A 81 -14.62 61.59 29.32
C PHE A 81 -13.94 62.93 28.97
N GLN A 82 -14.77 63.93 28.64
CA GLN A 82 -14.50 65.33 28.99
C GLN A 82 -15.53 65.83 30.00
N ARG A 83 -15.05 66.18 31.21
CA ARG A 83 -15.83 66.90 32.24
C ARG A 83 -16.24 68.27 31.69
N LYS A 84 -17.52 68.61 31.74
CA LYS A 84 -17.99 70.00 31.65
C LYS A 84 -18.62 70.41 32.99
N LEU A 85 -18.22 71.60 33.45
CA LEU A 85 -18.65 72.23 34.69
C LEU A 85 -20.18 72.24 34.82
N LEU A 86 -20.67 71.83 36.00
CA LEU A 86 -22.03 72.13 36.44
C LEU A 86 -22.17 73.65 36.61
N GLY A 87 -23.03 74.27 35.80
CA GLY A 87 -23.65 75.54 36.14
C GLY A 87 -24.90 75.29 36.99
N SER A 88 -25.00 75.99 38.11
CA SER A 88 -26.08 75.90 39.10
C SER A 88 -27.45 76.21 38.48
N PRO A 89 -28.55 75.52 38.88
CA PRO A 89 -29.88 75.86 38.39
C PRO A 89 -30.42 77.06 39.17
N SER A 90 -30.67 78.18 38.48
CA SER A 90 -31.49 79.27 39.01
C SER A 90 -32.97 78.90 38.85
N LEU A 91 -33.66 78.76 39.99
CA LEU A 91 -35.12 78.71 40.07
C LEU A 91 -35.71 80.05 39.60
N SER A 92 -36.63 79.99 38.63
CA SER A 92 -37.59 81.06 38.37
C SER A 92 -38.94 80.43 38.08
N GLU A 93 -39.85 80.59 39.02
CA GLU A 93 -41.29 80.56 38.83
C GLU A 93 -41.68 81.75 37.93
N GLU A 94 -42.68 81.56 37.05
CA GLU A 94 -43.28 82.58 36.18
C GLU A 94 -42.45 83.09 34.95
N SER A 95 -43.14 83.12 33.80
CA SER A 95 -42.88 83.96 32.59
C SER A 95 -41.77 83.58 31.57
N HIS A 96 -42.25 83.28 30.36
CA HIS A 96 -41.64 83.50 29.03
C HIS A 96 -40.12 83.30 28.82
N ARG A 97 -39.78 82.26 28.04
CA ARG A 97 -38.41 81.94 27.59
C ARG A 97 -37.79 83.08 26.76
N ILE A 98 -36.85 83.80 27.35
CA ILE A 98 -35.85 84.58 26.63
C ILE A 98 -34.76 83.60 26.17
N SER A 99 -34.55 83.49 24.86
CA SER A 99 -33.41 82.79 24.26
C SER A 99 -32.39 83.82 23.81
N ILE A 100 -31.17 83.73 24.34
CA ILE A 100 -30.01 84.48 23.84
C ILE A 100 -29.49 83.70 22.62
N PRO A 101 -29.49 84.29 21.41
CA PRO A 101 -29.05 83.56 20.21
C PRO A 101 -27.52 83.53 20.17
N SER A 102 -26.92 82.34 20.31
CA SER A 102 -25.57 82.11 19.84
C SER A 102 -25.63 81.81 18.33
N SER A 103 -25.13 82.76 17.56
CA SER A 103 -25.12 82.75 16.09
C SER A 103 -24.16 81.71 15.51
N ALA A 104 -24.60 81.12 14.40
CA ALA A 104 -23.84 80.45 13.34
C ALA A 104 -23.47 78.96 13.52
N ILE A 105 -24.44 78.04 13.32
CA ILE A 105 -24.17 76.73 12.69
C ILE A 105 -25.36 76.34 11.79
N SER A 106 -25.07 76.10 10.51
CA SER A 106 -26.01 75.68 9.46
C SER A 106 -26.72 74.35 9.79
N HIS A 107 -28.05 74.34 9.79
CA HIS A 107 -28.88 73.16 10.04
C HIS A 107 -29.12 72.34 8.76
N ARG A 108 -28.28 71.32 8.52
CA ARG A 108 -28.57 70.23 7.60
C ARG A 108 -28.14 68.90 8.24
N GLY A 109 -28.95 68.42 9.18
CA GLY A 109 -28.72 67.15 9.87
C GLY A 109 -29.92 66.84 10.79
N GLN A 110 -30.53 65.66 10.63
CA GLN A 110 -31.59 65.18 11.50
C GLN A 110 -31.07 65.17 12.94
N ARG A 111 -31.66 66.03 13.78
CA ARG A 111 -31.25 66.21 15.17
C ARG A 111 -31.77 65.03 15.99
N THR A 112 -30.87 64.31 16.63
CA THR A 112 -31.15 63.14 17.47
C THR A 112 -32.04 63.53 18.67
N LYS A 113 -33.24 62.93 18.72
CA LYS A 113 -34.22 63.12 19.80
C LYS A 113 -33.76 62.36 21.05
N ARG A 114 -33.52 63.08 22.15
CA ARG A 114 -33.02 62.57 23.43
C ARG A 114 -34.10 61.75 24.17
N ALA A 115 -33.80 60.50 24.54
CA ALA A 115 -34.61 59.69 25.46
C ALA A 115 -34.18 59.95 26.91
N GLN A 116 -35.13 60.05 27.85
CA GLN A 116 -34.86 60.01 29.29
C GLN A 116 -35.12 58.59 29.81
N PRO A 117 -34.21 57.98 30.58
CA PRO A 117 -34.52 56.77 31.36
C PRO A 117 -35.46 57.15 32.51
N SER A 118 -36.61 56.49 32.62
CA SER A 118 -37.43 56.54 33.84
C SER A 118 -36.74 55.70 34.92
N ALA A 119 -36.33 56.33 36.01
CA ALA A 119 -35.78 55.67 37.19
C ALA A 119 -36.84 54.75 37.83
N ALA A 120 -36.39 53.62 38.38
CA ALA A 120 -37.22 52.68 39.11
C ALA A 120 -37.81 53.34 40.38
N GLU A 121 -39.12 53.53 40.40
CA GLU A 121 -39.86 54.05 41.53
C GLU A 121 -40.17 52.92 42.51
N GLY A 122 -39.23 52.67 43.42
CA GLY A 122 -39.43 51.85 44.61
C GLY A 122 -39.53 52.73 45.84
N ARG A 123 -40.72 53.27 46.12
CA ARG A 123 -41.19 53.59 47.49
C ARG A 123 -42.64 54.07 47.46
N GLU A 124 -43.47 53.35 48.21
CA GLU A 124 -44.82 53.74 48.59
C GLU A 124 -44.77 55.10 49.31
N HIS A 125 -45.66 56.05 48.94
CA HIS A 125 -46.50 56.87 49.85
C HIS A 125 -47.05 58.14 49.15
N LEU A 126 -48.36 58.34 49.34
CA LEU A 126 -49.25 59.50 49.04
C LEU A 126 -49.71 59.76 47.59
N PRO A 127 -51.05 59.84 47.35
CA PRO A 127 -51.60 60.34 46.10
C PRO A 127 -51.72 61.86 46.16
N GLU A 128 -50.77 62.57 45.54
CA GLU A 128 -50.89 64.02 45.35
C GLU A 128 -51.28 64.33 43.91
N ALA A 129 -52.48 64.89 43.76
CA ALA A 129 -53.04 65.37 42.52
C ALA A 129 -52.24 66.57 42.00
N GLY A 130 -51.92 66.58 40.70
CA GLY A 130 -51.53 67.82 40.01
C GLY A 130 -50.05 67.99 39.69
N SER A 131 -49.45 67.06 38.93
CA SER A 131 -48.34 67.41 38.03
C SER A 131 -48.35 66.46 36.83
N GLN A 132 -49.05 66.87 35.77
CA GLN A 132 -49.02 66.21 34.46
C GLN A 132 -47.63 66.44 33.81
N LYS A 133 -46.59 65.80 34.35
CA LYS A 133 -45.36 65.57 33.58
C LYS A 133 -45.76 64.65 32.43
N CYS A 134 -45.80 65.20 31.21
CA CYS A 134 -46.14 64.46 29.99
C CYS A 134 -45.21 63.26 29.78
N GLY A 135 -45.52 62.14 30.42
CA GLY A 135 -44.85 60.87 30.19
C GLY A 135 -45.13 60.38 28.77
N GLY A 136 -44.19 59.62 28.21
CA GLY A 136 -44.44 58.90 26.96
C GLY A 136 -45.58 57.87 27.10
N PRO A 137 -46.07 57.31 25.99
CA PRO A 137 -47.17 56.33 26.03
C PRO A 137 -46.83 55.14 26.91
N GLU A 138 -47.74 54.79 27.82
CA GLU A 138 -47.70 53.49 28.50
C GLU A 138 -48.02 52.38 27.50
N PHE A 139 -47.41 51.21 27.68
CA PHE A 139 -47.69 50.03 26.86
C PHE A 139 -47.35 48.75 27.64
N SER A 140 -48.04 47.67 27.33
CA SER A 140 -47.68 46.30 27.73
C SER A 140 -47.26 45.49 26.51
N PHE A 141 -46.58 44.37 26.73
CA PHE A 141 -46.09 43.51 25.66
C PHE A 141 -46.19 42.04 26.04
N ASP A 142 -46.39 41.19 25.04
CA ASP A 142 -46.36 39.73 25.14
C ASP A 142 -45.45 39.18 24.05
N LEU A 143 -44.60 38.21 24.38
CA LEU A 143 -43.74 37.52 23.41
C LEU A 143 -44.51 36.39 22.73
N LEU A 144 -44.52 36.36 21.40
CA LEU A 144 -45.14 35.31 20.59
C LEU A 144 -44.04 34.56 19.81
N PRO A 145 -43.37 33.56 20.43
CA PRO A 145 -42.25 32.86 19.81
C PRO A 145 -42.66 32.06 18.57
N GLU A 146 -43.87 31.49 18.54
CA GLU A 146 -44.38 30.64 17.44
C GLU A 146 -44.46 31.37 16.09
N VAL A 147 -44.69 32.67 16.11
CA VAL A 147 -44.81 33.53 14.92
C VAL A 147 -43.68 34.56 14.84
N GLN A 148 -42.65 34.42 15.69
CA GLN A 148 -41.48 35.30 15.75
C GLN A 148 -41.85 36.80 15.83
N ALA A 149 -42.76 37.12 16.76
CA ALA A 149 -43.26 38.48 16.93
C ALA A 149 -43.40 38.90 18.41
N VAL A 150 -43.33 40.21 18.66
CA VAL A 150 -43.67 40.83 19.94
C VAL A 150 -45.00 41.55 19.78
N ARG A 151 -46.00 41.12 20.53
CA ARG A 151 -47.28 41.81 20.61
C ARG A 151 -47.15 42.99 21.55
N VAL A 152 -47.56 44.17 21.10
CA VAL A 152 -47.57 45.40 21.91
C VAL A 152 -48.99 45.91 22.03
N THR A 153 -49.42 46.17 23.26
CA THR A 153 -50.76 46.64 23.61
C THR A 153 -50.65 48.08 24.11
N ILE A 154 -51.36 49.00 23.45
CA ILE A 154 -51.48 50.39 23.89
C ILE A 154 -52.81 50.53 24.65
N PRO A 155 -52.81 51.00 25.92
CA PRO A 155 -54.04 51.25 26.66
C PRO A 155 -54.91 52.31 25.96
N ALA A 156 -56.17 52.42 26.35
CA ALA A 156 -57.06 53.44 25.80
C ALA A 156 -56.45 54.85 25.94
N GLY A 157 -56.40 55.61 24.83
CA GLY A 157 -55.66 56.88 24.79
C GLY A 157 -55.33 57.36 23.38
N PRO A 158 -54.37 58.30 23.26
CA PRO A 158 -53.94 58.82 21.96
C PRO A 158 -53.26 57.74 21.12
N LYS A 159 -53.24 57.93 19.80
CA LYS A 159 -52.46 57.07 18.90
C LYS A 159 -50.98 57.15 19.27
N ALA A 160 -50.34 56.00 19.36
CA ALA A 160 -48.92 55.87 19.64
C ALA A 160 -48.23 55.18 18.45
N SER A 161 -47.02 55.61 18.15
CA SER A 161 -46.12 54.90 17.26
C SER A 161 -45.26 53.95 18.07
N VAL A 162 -45.15 52.71 17.62
CA VAL A 162 -44.39 51.63 18.27
C VAL A 162 -43.41 51.02 17.27
N ARG A 163 -42.19 50.72 17.73
CA ARG A 163 -41.16 50.00 16.95
C ARG A 163 -40.30 49.11 17.84
N LEU A 164 -39.63 48.16 17.21
CA LEU A 164 -38.54 47.39 17.81
C LEU A 164 -37.20 48.02 17.43
N CYS A 165 -36.25 48.02 18.36
CA CYS A 165 -34.90 48.54 18.13
C CYS A 165 -33.88 47.84 19.02
N TYR A 166 -32.60 47.88 18.64
CA TYR A 166 -31.49 47.37 19.45
C TYR A 166 -30.85 48.52 20.22
N GLN A 167 -30.80 48.41 21.54
CA GLN A 167 -30.24 49.43 22.40
C GLN A 167 -28.72 49.38 22.41
N TRP A 168 -28.11 50.39 21.80
CA TRP A 168 -26.69 50.67 21.92
C TRP A 168 -26.40 51.62 23.10
N ALA A 169 -25.14 52.04 23.25
CA ALA A 169 -24.73 52.88 24.37
C ALA A 169 -25.48 54.23 24.47
N LEU A 170 -25.84 54.85 23.34
CA LEU A 170 -26.45 56.19 23.31
C LEU A 170 -27.80 56.24 22.58
N GLU A 171 -28.05 55.32 21.66
CA GLU A 171 -29.19 55.38 20.75
C GLU A 171 -29.80 53.98 20.61
N CYS A 172 -31.08 53.93 20.25
CA CYS A 172 -31.74 52.69 19.87
C CYS A 172 -31.67 52.61 18.35
N GLU A 173 -30.86 51.69 17.85
CA GLU A 173 -30.64 51.49 16.41
C GLU A 173 -31.77 50.66 15.83
N ASP A 174 -32.19 51.00 14.62
CA ASP A 174 -33.25 50.28 13.93
C ASP A 174 -32.79 48.86 13.57
N LEU A 175 -33.75 47.92 13.53
CA LEU A 175 -33.48 46.57 13.06
C LEU A 175 -33.09 46.59 11.56
N SER A 176 -32.52 45.50 11.06
CA SER A 176 -32.32 45.34 9.62
C SER A 176 -33.66 45.18 8.89
N SER A 177 -33.81 45.83 7.73
CA SER A 177 -34.94 45.58 6.83
C SER A 177 -35.07 44.08 6.54
N PRO A 178 -36.28 43.49 6.57
CA PRO A 178 -37.60 44.15 6.61
C PRO A 178 -38.20 44.38 8.03
N PHE A 179 -37.40 44.23 9.08
CA PHE A 179 -37.88 44.27 10.49
C PHE A 179 -37.83 45.67 11.11
N ASP A 180 -37.35 46.68 10.38
CA ASP A 180 -37.29 48.11 10.72
C ASP A 180 -38.67 48.81 10.72
N THR A 181 -39.76 48.05 10.84
CA THR A 181 -41.11 48.58 10.67
C THR A 181 -41.57 49.35 11.91
N GLN A 182 -41.90 50.63 11.72
CA GLN A 182 -42.60 51.45 12.71
C GLN A 182 -44.12 51.41 12.45
N LYS A 183 -44.91 50.97 13.43
CA LYS A 183 -46.37 50.85 13.31
C LYS A 183 -47.10 51.87 14.17
N ILE A 184 -48.15 52.47 13.62
CA ILE A 184 -49.05 53.38 14.35
C ILE A 184 -50.20 52.55 14.93
N VAL A 185 -50.39 52.63 16.24
CA VAL A 185 -51.39 51.87 17.00
C VAL A 185 -52.37 52.84 17.63
N SER A 186 -53.66 52.61 17.42
CA SER A 186 -54.72 53.34 18.11
C SER A 186 -54.81 52.90 19.58
N GLY A 187 -55.13 53.81 20.49
CA GLY A 187 -55.30 53.45 21.90
C GLY A 187 -56.40 52.40 22.10
N GLY A 188 -56.14 51.40 22.94
CA GLY A 188 -57.00 50.25 23.17
C GLY A 188 -56.76 49.08 22.20
N HIS A 189 -55.82 49.20 21.26
CA HIS A 189 -55.50 48.16 20.29
C HIS A 189 -54.12 47.53 20.52
N THR A 190 -53.95 46.35 19.93
CA THR A 190 -52.70 45.60 19.91
C THR A 190 -52.09 45.57 18.51
N VAL A 191 -50.78 45.40 18.44
CA VAL A 191 -50.07 45.18 17.19
C VAL A 191 -48.95 44.16 17.37
N ASP A 192 -48.76 43.30 16.39
CA ASP A 192 -47.67 42.33 16.38
C ASP A 192 -46.50 42.91 15.55
N LEU A 193 -45.30 42.97 16.16
CA LEU A 193 -44.06 43.46 15.56
C LEU A 193 -43.12 42.27 15.32
N PRO A 194 -42.79 41.91 14.07
CA PRO A 194 -41.92 40.78 13.78
C PRO A 194 -40.44 41.10 14.09
N TYR A 195 -39.64 40.08 14.36
CA TYR A 195 -38.19 40.20 14.59
C TYR A 195 -37.39 39.10 13.88
N GLU A 196 -36.09 39.36 13.62
CA GLU A 196 -35.18 38.39 13.02
C GLU A 196 -34.51 37.48 14.07
N PHE A 197 -34.01 38.10 15.14
CA PHE A 197 -33.36 37.42 16.26
C PHE A 197 -33.79 38.08 17.56
N LEU A 198 -34.18 37.27 18.54
CA LEU A 198 -34.35 37.76 19.90
C LEU A 198 -32.97 38.00 20.54
N LEU A 199 -32.72 39.19 21.09
CA LEU A 199 -31.41 39.57 21.62
C LEU A 199 -31.51 40.32 22.97
N PRO A 200 -30.46 40.29 23.82
CA PRO A 200 -30.49 40.94 25.14
C PRO A 200 -30.73 42.46 25.08
N CYS A 201 -30.22 43.12 24.03
CA CYS A 201 -30.36 44.56 23.83
C CYS A 201 -31.65 44.97 23.11
N MET A 202 -32.54 44.03 22.80
CA MET A 202 -33.77 44.33 22.08
C MET A 202 -34.78 45.08 22.97
N CYS A 203 -35.30 46.17 22.45
CA CYS A 203 -36.22 47.05 23.16
C CYS A 203 -37.44 47.40 22.31
N ILE A 204 -38.53 47.68 23.01
CA ILE A 204 -39.76 48.22 22.45
C ILE A 204 -39.76 49.71 22.75
N GLU A 205 -39.82 50.53 21.70
CA GLU A 205 -39.91 51.98 21.82
C GLU A 205 -41.29 52.47 21.36
N ALA A 206 -41.95 53.26 22.21
CA ALA A 206 -43.23 53.87 21.92
C ALA A 206 -43.18 55.40 22.12
N SER A 207 -43.83 56.14 21.23
CA SER A 207 -43.95 57.60 21.30
C SER A 207 -45.29 58.06 20.77
N TYR A 208 -45.83 59.17 21.28
CA TYR A 208 -47.03 59.75 20.68
C TYR A 208 -46.68 60.44 19.35
N LEU A 209 -47.68 60.58 18.47
CA LEU A 209 -47.47 61.13 17.12
C LEU A 209 -47.12 62.62 17.08
N GLN A 210 -47.27 63.36 18.19
CA GLN A 210 -46.88 64.76 18.23
C GLN A 210 -45.35 64.92 18.16
N GLU A 211 -44.92 66.06 17.63
CA GLU A 211 -43.51 66.42 17.60
C GLU A 211 -42.96 66.60 19.01
N ASP A 212 -41.67 66.24 19.17
CA ASP A 212 -40.93 66.34 20.43
C ASP A 212 -41.59 65.65 21.65
N THR A 213 -42.35 64.58 21.41
CA THR A 213 -42.91 63.73 22.46
C THR A 213 -41.83 62.90 23.15
N VAL A 214 -42.02 62.67 24.45
CA VAL A 214 -41.15 61.78 25.23
C VAL A 214 -41.33 60.35 24.72
N ARG A 215 -40.22 59.73 24.32
CA ARG A 215 -40.20 58.31 23.97
C ARG A 215 -40.11 57.46 25.23
N ARG A 216 -40.97 56.45 25.33
CA ARG A 216 -40.89 55.44 26.37
C ARG A 216 -40.31 54.17 25.79
N LYS A 217 -39.37 53.56 26.52
CA LYS A 217 -38.66 52.36 26.07
C LYS A 217 -38.66 51.30 27.16
N LYS A 218 -38.90 50.05 26.79
CA LYS A 218 -38.76 48.88 27.67
C LYS A 218 -37.83 47.86 26.99
N CYS A 219 -36.83 47.38 27.73
CA CYS A 219 -35.83 46.41 27.25
C CYS A 219 -35.92 45.13 28.09
N PRO A 220 -36.93 44.28 27.84
CA PRO A 220 -37.26 43.19 28.76
C PRO A 220 -36.29 42.01 28.69
N PHE A 221 -35.60 41.83 27.57
CA PHE A 221 -34.78 40.65 27.32
C PHE A 221 -33.41 40.70 28.02
N GLN A 222 -33.02 41.85 28.57
CA GLN A 222 -31.79 41.96 29.37
C GLN A 222 -31.85 41.10 30.64
N SER A 223 -33.05 40.88 31.20
CA SER A 223 -33.26 40.09 32.41
C SER A 223 -33.83 38.70 32.13
N TRP A 224 -33.89 38.27 30.87
CA TRP A 224 -34.55 37.03 30.47
C TRP A 224 -33.69 36.20 29.49
N PRO A 225 -32.58 35.60 29.96
CA PRO A 225 -31.64 34.87 29.11
C PRO A 225 -32.21 33.62 28.45
N GLU A 226 -33.19 32.97 29.07
CA GLU A 226 -33.83 31.78 28.52
C GLU A 226 -34.57 32.05 27.21
N ALA A 227 -34.95 33.30 26.94
CA ALA A 227 -35.76 33.63 25.77
C ALA A 227 -34.96 33.59 24.45
N TYR A 228 -33.67 33.94 24.46
CA TYR A 228 -32.89 34.20 23.24
C TYR A 228 -31.79 33.18 22.92
N GLY A 229 -31.61 32.13 23.75
CA GLY A 229 -30.38 31.33 23.76
C GLY A 229 -29.81 30.92 22.39
N SER A 230 -30.65 30.39 21.47
CA SER A 230 -30.24 30.02 20.11
C SER A 230 -30.06 31.22 19.18
N ASP A 231 -30.99 32.16 19.22
CA ASP A 231 -31.05 33.34 18.35
C ASP A 231 -29.83 34.24 18.56
N PHE A 232 -29.34 34.30 19.81
CA PHE A 232 -28.17 35.06 20.18
C PHE A 232 -26.93 34.64 19.38
N TRP A 233 -26.56 33.36 19.42
CA TRP A 233 -25.37 32.88 18.70
C TRP A 233 -25.56 32.92 17.18
N GLN A 234 -26.78 32.68 16.69
CA GLN A 234 -27.10 32.78 15.25
C GLN A 234 -27.01 34.21 14.72
N SER A 235 -27.25 35.21 15.57
CA SER A 235 -27.14 36.63 15.18
C SER A 235 -25.70 37.09 14.97
N ILE A 236 -24.71 36.34 15.48
CA ILE A 236 -23.29 36.69 15.48
C ILE A 236 -22.63 36.19 14.20
N ARG A 237 -21.87 37.06 13.54
CA ARG A 237 -21.01 36.65 12.42
C ARG A 237 -19.56 36.56 12.89
N PHE A 238 -18.99 35.37 12.77
CA PHE A 238 -17.58 35.10 13.04
C PHE A 238 -16.78 35.22 11.74
N THR A 239 -15.65 35.92 11.79
CA THR A 239 -14.72 36.02 10.66
C THR A 239 -13.31 35.68 11.11
N ASP A 240 -12.74 34.66 10.50
CA ASP A 240 -11.40 34.17 10.79
C ASP A 240 -10.33 35.00 10.05
N TYR A 241 -9.36 35.50 10.81
CA TYR A 241 -8.19 36.23 10.31
C TYR A 241 -6.88 35.63 10.83
N SER A 242 -6.92 34.37 11.29
CA SER A 242 -5.78 33.69 11.88
C SER A 242 -4.61 33.58 10.89
N GLN A 243 -3.39 33.89 11.34
CA GLN A 243 -2.18 33.85 10.51
C GLN A 243 -0.95 33.43 11.34
N HIS A 244 -0.07 32.65 10.74
CA HIS A 244 1.23 32.26 11.31
C HIS A 244 1.14 31.58 12.70
N ASN A 245 1.37 32.34 13.76
CA ASN A 245 1.35 31.94 15.17
C ASN A 245 0.29 32.70 15.98
N GLN A 246 -0.64 33.38 15.32
CA GLN A 246 -1.71 34.16 15.93
C GLN A 246 -3.06 33.61 15.50
N MET A 247 -3.89 33.26 16.49
CA MET A 247 -5.28 32.91 16.26
C MET A 247 -6.12 34.17 16.44
N VAL A 248 -6.84 34.57 15.39
CA VAL A 248 -7.54 35.85 15.35
C VAL A 248 -8.95 35.66 14.83
N MET A 249 -9.93 36.08 15.63
CA MET A 249 -11.35 36.05 15.27
C MET A 249 -11.95 37.45 15.41
N ALA A 250 -12.62 37.93 14.38
CA ALA A 250 -13.41 39.15 14.44
C ALA A 250 -14.90 38.80 14.54
N LEU A 251 -15.61 39.46 15.45
CA LEU A 251 -17.03 39.21 15.69
C LEU A 251 -17.84 40.46 15.33
N THR A 252 -18.91 40.26 14.56
CA THR A 252 -19.92 41.31 14.34
C THR A 252 -21.11 41.03 15.25
N LEU A 253 -21.25 41.83 16.31
CA LEU A 253 -22.35 41.75 17.27
C LEU A 253 -23.41 42.82 16.95
N ARG A 254 -24.69 42.47 17.12
CA ARG A 254 -25.81 43.43 17.04
C ARG A 254 -26.13 44.12 18.39
N CYS A 255 -25.50 43.66 19.47
CA CYS A 255 -25.61 44.23 20.80
C CYS A 255 -24.23 44.64 21.34
N PRO A 256 -24.13 45.70 22.17
CA PRO A 256 -22.87 46.17 22.77
C PRO A 256 -22.45 45.30 23.97
N LEU A 257 -22.21 44.02 23.72
CA LEU A 257 -21.84 43.03 24.73
C LEU A 257 -20.37 42.64 24.59
N LYS A 258 -19.77 42.20 25.70
CA LYS A 258 -18.41 41.63 25.73
C LYS A 258 -18.52 40.14 25.98
N LEU A 259 -18.03 39.34 25.05
CA LEU A 259 -17.96 37.88 25.22
C LEU A 259 -16.60 37.51 25.80
N GLU A 260 -16.57 36.45 26.59
CA GLU A 260 -15.33 35.80 26.98
C GLU A 260 -14.93 34.81 25.90
N ALA A 261 -13.64 34.72 25.59
CA ALA A 261 -13.12 33.74 24.64
C ALA A 261 -12.00 32.93 25.28
N SER A 262 -11.97 31.64 25.01
CA SER A 262 -10.92 30.73 25.45
C SER A 262 -10.56 29.75 24.33
N LEU A 263 -9.31 29.33 24.28
CA LEU A 263 -8.90 28.27 23.36
C LEU A 263 -9.44 26.93 23.88
N CYS A 264 -9.96 26.11 22.99
CA CYS A 264 -10.42 24.78 23.30
C CYS A 264 -9.97 23.77 22.25
N TRP A 265 -9.90 22.51 22.65
CA TRP A 265 -9.48 21.39 21.82
C TRP A 265 -10.68 20.51 21.46
N ARG A 266 -10.80 20.14 20.17
CA ARG A 266 -11.87 19.27 19.66
C ARG A 266 -11.31 18.10 18.86
N GLN A 267 -11.41 16.88 19.38
CA GLN A 267 -10.97 15.66 18.67
C GLN A 267 -11.87 15.35 17.47
N ASP A 268 -13.18 15.38 17.68
CA ASP A 268 -14.20 15.05 16.68
C ASP A 268 -15.31 16.13 16.71
N PRO A 269 -15.89 16.54 15.57
CA PRO A 269 -17.07 17.41 15.52
C PRO A 269 -18.21 17.07 16.50
N LEU A 270 -18.38 15.80 16.86
CA LEU A 270 -19.43 15.33 17.79
C LEU A 270 -19.04 15.42 19.27
N THR A 271 -17.75 15.60 19.58
CA THR A 271 -17.25 15.67 20.96
C THR A 271 -17.27 17.09 21.50
N PRO A 272 -17.61 17.29 22.79
CA PRO A 272 -17.54 18.62 23.42
C PRO A 272 -16.10 19.15 23.38
N CYS A 273 -15.95 20.46 23.15
CA CYS A 273 -14.64 21.10 23.10
C CYS A 273 -14.07 21.30 24.51
N GLU A 274 -12.91 20.72 24.79
CA GLU A 274 -12.24 20.81 26.09
C GLU A 274 -11.45 22.11 26.20
N THR A 275 -11.76 22.93 27.20
CA THR A 275 -11.14 24.26 27.37
C THR A 275 -9.70 24.12 27.84
N LEU A 276 -8.76 24.80 27.17
CA LEU A 276 -7.35 24.81 27.55
C LEU A 276 -7.11 25.82 28.69
N PRO A 277 -6.37 25.43 29.75
CA PRO A 277 -6.08 26.34 30.86
C PRO A 277 -5.16 27.48 30.41
N ASN A 278 -5.35 28.67 30.98
CA ASN A 278 -4.57 29.89 30.72
C ASN A 278 -4.58 30.38 29.26
N ALA A 279 -5.55 29.95 28.45
CA ALA A 279 -5.67 30.29 27.04
C ALA A 279 -6.86 31.23 26.76
N THR A 280 -7.08 32.23 27.62
CA THR A 280 -8.18 33.19 27.48
C THR A 280 -7.76 34.36 26.59
N ALA A 281 -8.62 34.74 25.65
CA ALA A 281 -8.44 35.89 24.79
C ALA A 281 -9.39 37.02 25.23
N GLN A 282 -8.84 38.22 25.35
CA GLN A 282 -9.62 39.43 25.64
C GLN A 282 -9.99 40.14 24.34
N GLU A 283 -11.16 40.75 24.33
CA GLU A 283 -11.64 41.56 23.22
C GLU A 283 -10.83 42.87 23.12
N SER A 284 -10.38 43.20 21.93
CA SER A 284 -9.68 44.44 21.59
C SER A 284 -10.20 44.98 20.27
N GLU A 285 -11.01 46.05 20.31
CA GLU A 285 -11.60 46.71 19.14
C GLU A 285 -12.43 45.78 18.23
N GLY A 286 -13.13 44.80 18.81
CA GLY A 286 -13.93 43.78 18.10
C GLY A 286 -13.13 42.55 17.64
N TRP A 287 -11.84 42.49 18.00
CA TRP A 287 -10.95 41.38 17.68
C TRP A 287 -10.63 40.57 18.92
N TYR A 288 -10.66 39.25 18.78
CA TYR A 288 -10.17 38.30 19.76
C TYR A 288 -8.87 37.71 19.24
N ILE A 289 -7.77 38.04 19.91
CA ILE A 289 -6.42 37.71 19.47
C ILE A 289 -5.76 36.85 20.55
N LEU A 290 -5.26 35.69 20.15
CA LEU A 290 -4.39 34.87 20.98
C LEU A 290 -3.08 34.62 20.23
N GLU A 291 -1.98 35.08 20.81
CA GLU A 291 -0.64 34.94 20.24
C GLU A 291 0.02 33.63 20.70
N ASN A 292 1.09 33.23 20.00
CA ASN A 292 1.86 32.03 20.30
C ASN A 292 0.99 30.77 20.30
N VAL A 293 0.19 30.61 19.24
CA VAL A 293 -0.66 29.43 18.97
C VAL A 293 -0.16 28.71 17.71
N ASP A 294 0.05 27.40 17.78
CA ASP A 294 0.22 26.56 16.60
C ASP A 294 -1.14 26.31 15.96
N LEU A 295 -1.41 26.99 14.85
CA LEU A 295 -2.70 26.92 14.20
C LEU A 295 -2.99 25.49 13.71
N HIS A 296 -4.09 24.91 14.18
CA HIS A 296 -4.50 23.53 13.90
C HIS A 296 -6.02 23.44 13.73
N PRO A 297 -6.57 22.63 12.80
CA PRO A 297 -8.02 22.52 12.56
C PRO A 297 -8.85 22.03 13.76
N GLN A 298 -8.21 21.45 14.77
CA GLN A 298 -8.84 20.95 15.99
C GLN A 298 -8.67 21.90 17.19
N LEU A 299 -7.92 23.00 17.03
CA LEU A 299 -7.87 24.10 18.00
C LEU A 299 -8.88 25.17 17.60
N CYS A 300 -9.79 25.49 18.51
CA CYS A 300 -10.95 26.35 18.25
C CYS A 300 -11.08 27.43 19.33
N PHE A 301 -11.77 28.52 19.02
CA PHE A 301 -12.23 29.46 20.04
C PHE A 301 -13.57 28.99 20.62
N LYS A 302 -13.65 28.95 21.94
CA LYS A 302 -14.88 28.82 22.70
C LYS A 302 -15.26 30.18 23.26
N PHE A 303 -16.34 30.73 22.71
CA PHE A 303 -16.96 31.96 23.18
C PHE A 303 -17.99 31.63 24.26
N SER A 304 -17.99 32.37 25.36
CA SER A 304 -18.96 32.23 26.45
C SER A 304 -19.63 33.56 26.77
N PHE A 305 -20.93 33.48 27.04
CA PHE A 305 -21.75 34.57 27.52
C PHE A 305 -22.77 34.02 28.52
N GLU A 306 -22.67 34.47 29.76
CA GLU A 306 -23.46 33.97 30.90
C GLU A 306 -23.44 32.42 30.96
N ASN A 307 -24.58 31.76 30.79
CA ASN A 307 -24.72 30.30 30.87
C ASN A 307 -24.65 29.60 29.50
N SER A 308 -24.26 30.32 28.45
CA SER A 308 -24.25 29.79 27.09
C SER A 308 -22.84 29.88 26.49
N SER A 309 -22.52 28.96 25.58
CA SER A 309 -21.23 28.96 24.88
C SER A 309 -21.37 28.49 23.44
N HIS A 310 -20.56 29.04 22.55
CA HIS A 310 -20.45 28.67 21.14
C HIS A 310 -18.99 28.41 20.78
N VAL A 311 -18.76 27.41 19.92
CA VAL A 311 -17.40 27.03 19.50
C VAL A 311 -17.25 27.31 18.01
N GLU A 312 -16.23 28.11 17.69
CA GLU A 312 -15.88 28.48 16.32
C GLU A 312 -14.44 28.02 16.03
N CYS A 313 -14.26 27.24 14.97
CA CYS A 313 -12.96 26.72 14.55
C CYS A 313 -12.49 27.45 13.29
N PRO A 314 -11.19 27.57 13.03
CA PRO A 314 -10.70 28.33 11.87
C PRO A 314 -11.11 27.67 10.54
N HIS A 315 -12.02 28.31 9.79
CA HIS A 315 -12.54 27.82 8.50
C HIS A 315 -11.60 28.13 7.32
N GLN A 316 -10.86 29.24 7.38
CA GLN A 316 -10.02 29.73 6.27
C GLN A 316 -8.55 29.44 6.52
N SER A 317 -8.25 28.15 6.51
CA SER A 317 -6.93 27.58 6.75
C SER A 317 -6.14 27.42 5.44
N GLY A 318 -5.89 28.50 4.70
CA GLY A 318 -5.24 28.49 3.38
C GLY A 318 -3.85 27.83 3.25
N SER A 319 -3.35 27.18 4.32
CA SER A 319 -2.42 26.04 4.30
C SER A 319 -2.16 25.55 5.75
N LEU A 320 -3.18 25.21 6.54
CA LEU A 320 -2.96 24.67 7.91
C LEU A 320 -2.90 23.13 7.91
N PRO A 321 -1.94 22.51 8.63
CA PRO A 321 -0.86 23.13 9.42
C PRO A 321 0.22 23.79 8.55
N SER A 322 0.87 24.83 9.08
CA SER A 322 1.92 25.61 8.38
C SER A 322 3.26 24.88 8.22
N TRP A 323 3.38 23.70 8.84
CA TRP A 323 4.55 22.85 8.87
C TRP A 323 4.17 21.38 8.75
N THR A 324 5.11 20.54 8.32
CA THR A 324 4.94 19.08 8.21
C THR A 324 6.17 18.37 8.75
N VAL A 325 5.98 17.21 9.38
CA VAL A 325 7.06 16.34 9.84
C VAL A 325 6.95 14.96 9.21
N SER A 326 8.09 14.41 8.79
CA SER A 326 8.22 13.01 8.38
C SER A 326 9.39 12.37 9.11
N MET A 327 9.44 11.04 9.12
CA MET A 327 10.36 10.28 9.95
C MET A 327 11.02 9.16 9.15
N ASP A 328 12.36 9.12 9.18
CA ASP A 328 13.17 8.05 8.60
C ASP A 328 13.96 7.32 9.70
N THR A 329 14.24 6.04 9.47
CA THR A 329 14.98 5.17 10.40
C THR A 329 16.26 4.64 9.75
N GLN A 330 17.41 5.13 10.23
CA GLN A 330 18.74 4.74 9.75
C GLN A 330 19.54 4.09 10.89
N ALA A 331 19.80 2.79 10.78
CA ALA A 331 20.55 1.98 11.76
C ALA A 331 20.03 2.12 13.21
N GLN A 332 20.68 2.95 14.03
CA GLN A 332 20.33 3.22 15.44
C GLN A 332 19.90 4.69 15.67
N GLN A 333 19.59 5.41 14.59
CA GLN A 333 19.21 6.81 14.61
C GLN A 333 17.85 6.99 13.94
N LEU A 334 17.04 7.84 14.56
CA LEU A 334 15.79 8.33 14.03
C LEU A 334 16.04 9.72 13.46
N THR A 335 15.68 9.95 12.20
CA THR A 335 15.79 11.28 11.58
C THR A 335 14.39 11.83 11.36
N LEU A 336 14.08 12.94 12.02
CA LEU A 336 12.85 13.69 11.80
C LEU A 336 13.12 14.82 10.80
N HIS A 337 12.40 14.80 9.69
CA HIS A 337 12.46 15.81 8.64
C HIS A 337 11.31 16.79 8.80
N PHE A 338 11.61 18.00 9.25
CA PHE A 338 10.67 19.10 9.39
C PHE A 338 10.69 19.98 8.14
N SER A 339 9.53 20.38 7.66
CA SER A 339 9.38 21.37 6.59
C SER A 339 8.42 22.44 7.04
N SER A 340 8.89 23.68 7.14
CA SER A 340 8.10 24.86 7.52
C SER A 340 8.37 26.03 6.59
N ARG A 341 7.33 26.84 6.36
CA ARG A 341 7.41 28.06 5.53
C ARG A 341 7.77 29.31 6.35
N THR A 342 7.70 29.22 7.66
CA THR A 342 7.87 30.33 8.61
C THR A 342 8.91 29.96 9.65
N TYR A 343 9.43 30.98 10.35
CA TYR A 343 10.29 30.76 11.52
C TYR A 343 9.53 29.91 12.55
N ALA A 344 10.14 28.79 12.95
CA ALA A 344 9.62 27.91 13.98
C ALA A 344 10.77 27.17 14.68
N THR A 345 10.56 26.84 15.94
CA THR A 345 11.42 25.91 16.70
C THR A 345 10.61 24.65 16.96
N PHE A 346 11.16 23.51 16.61
CA PHE A 346 10.54 22.21 16.83
C PHE A 346 11.26 21.47 17.95
N SER A 347 10.50 20.77 18.77
CA SER A 347 11.01 19.89 19.81
C SER A 347 10.44 18.49 19.63
N ALA A 348 11.25 17.49 19.99
CA ALA A 348 10.86 16.10 19.95
C ALA A 348 11.41 15.34 21.16
N ALA A 349 10.61 14.40 21.67
CA ALA A 349 10.93 13.58 22.83
C ALA A 349 10.22 12.22 22.73
N TRP A 350 10.79 11.18 23.31
CA TRP A 350 10.15 9.86 23.32
C TRP A 350 8.89 9.88 24.21
N SER A 351 7.84 9.15 23.81
CA SER A 351 6.64 8.96 24.63
C SER A 351 6.68 7.61 25.36
N ASP A 352 6.28 7.60 26.63
CA ASP A 352 6.01 6.37 27.38
C ASP A 352 4.49 6.07 27.34
N PRO A 353 4.05 4.94 26.78
CA PRO A 353 2.65 4.53 26.81
C PRO A 353 2.04 4.51 28.23
N GLY A 354 2.87 4.36 29.27
CA GLY A 354 2.43 4.31 30.67
C GLY A 354 2.11 5.67 31.32
N LEU A 355 2.62 6.79 30.79
CA LEU A 355 2.47 8.13 31.40
C LEU A 355 1.38 9.02 30.74
N GLY A 356 0.60 8.45 29.81
CA GLY A 356 -0.40 9.17 29.03
C GLY A 356 0.17 9.73 27.72
N PRO A 357 -0.71 9.99 26.72
CA PRO A 357 -0.30 10.27 25.34
C PRO A 357 0.54 11.54 25.19
N ASP A 358 0.46 12.50 26.12
CA ASP A 358 1.04 13.83 25.96
C ASP A 358 2.30 14.11 26.81
N THR A 359 2.80 13.10 27.53
CA THR A 359 3.93 13.27 28.46
C THR A 359 5.28 12.96 27.80
N PRO A 360 6.15 13.96 27.58
CA PRO A 360 7.46 13.74 26.98
C PRO A 360 8.45 13.14 27.99
N MET A 361 9.18 12.12 27.57
CA MET A 361 10.31 11.55 28.32
C MET A 361 11.60 12.30 27.96
N PRO A 362 12.41 12.75 28.94
CA PRO A 362 13.70 13.37 28.66
C PRO A 362 14.70 12.37 28.05
N PRO A 363 15.69 12.82 27.25
CA PRO A 363 15.97 14.21 26.89
C PRO A 363 15.06 14.73 25.76
N VAL A 364 14.75 16.03 25.82
CA VAL A 364 14.02 16.74 24.75
C VAL A 364 15.06 17.28 23.77
N TYR A 365 14.91 16.94 22.50
CA TYR A 365 15.73 17.44 21.41
C TYR A 365 15.02 18.60 20.73
N SER A 366 15.75 19.64 20.32
CA SER A 366 15.16 20.81 19.66
C SER A 366 15.97 21.28 18.47
N ILE A 367 15.30 21.89 17.52
CA ILE A 367 15.87 22.47 16.30
C ILE A 367 15.12 23.74 15.93
N SER A 368 15.83 24.80 15.55
CA SER A 368 15.22 26.08 15.14
C SER A 368 15.56 26.43 13.69
N GLN A 369 14.58 26.94 12.96
CA GLN A 369 14.74 27.42 11.59
C GLN A 369 15.04 28.91 11.58
N THR A 370 16.23 29.30 11.11
CA THR A 370 16.64 30.71 11.08
C THR A 370 16.35 31.45 9.76
N GLN A 371 15.78 30.78 8.75
CA GLN A 371 15.57 31.34 7.40
C GLN A 371 14.13 31.14 6.91
N GLY A 372 13.43 32.24 6.58
CA GLY A 372 11.96 32.27 6.43
C GLY A 372 11.45 32.80 5.09
N SER A 373 11.74 32.13 3.97
CA SER A 373 11.05 32.42 2.69
C SER A 373 10.95 31.24 1.72
N VAL A 374 11.81 30.23 1.88
CA VAL A 374 11.79 28.97 1.12
C VAL A 374 11.50 27.84 2.11
N PRO A 375 10.70 26.81 1.75
CA PRO A 375 10.55 25.62 2.59
C PRO A 375 11.93 24.98 2.76
N VAL A 376 12.53 25.17 3.93
CA VAL A 376 13.80 24.54 4.33
C VAL A 376 13.44 23.25 5.05
N THR A 377 14.04 22.15 4.62
CA THR A 377 13.97 20.88 5.34
C THR A 377 15.00 20.88 6.46
N LEU A 378 14.56 20.72 7.70
CA LEU A 378 15.43 20.60 8.88
C LEU A 378 15.41 19.15 9.37
N ASP A 379 16.60 18.61 9.63
CA ASP A 379 16.76 17.23 10.06
C ASP A 379 17.18 17.19 11.53
N LEU A 380 16.33 16.61 12.38
CA LEU A 380 16.64 16.36 13.79
C LEU A 380 16.96 14.88 13.97
N ILE A 381 18.20 14.59 14.39
CA ILE A 381 18.69 13.24 14.59
C ILE A 381 18.57 12.87 16.07
N ILE A 382 17.84 11.79 16.36
CA ILE A 382 17.53 11.33 17.72
C ILE A 382 18.03 9.89 17.88
N PRO A 383 18.83 9.58 18.91
CA PRO A 383 19.29 8.23 19.17
C PRO A 383 18.12 7.33 19.59
N PHE A 384 18.07 6.10 19.07
CA PHE A 384 17.06 5.11 19.46
C PHE A 384 17.27 4.66 20.91
N LEU A 385 16.29 4.89 21.80
CA LEU A 385 16.30 4.37 23.17
C LEU A 385 15.74 2.95 23.25
N ARG A 386 14.62 2.65 22.58
CA ARG A 386 14.01 1.31 22.41
C ARG A 386 13.12 1.26 21.15
N GLN A 387 12.99 0.09 20.51
CA GLN A 387 12.29 -0.08 19.22
C GLN A 387 10.76 0.06 19.27
N GLU A 388 10.14 0.04 20.46
CA GLU A 388 8.68 0.01 20.60
C GLU A 388 8.04 1.35 21.00
N ASN A 389 8.85 2.38 21.22
CA ASN A 389 8.34 3.66 21.69
C ASN A 389 8.02 4.57 20.50
N CYS A 390 6.94 5.34 20.61
CA CYS A 390 6.65 6.42 19.67
C CYS A 390 7.38 7.70 20.11
N ILE A 391 7.49 8.65 19.19
CA ILE A 391 8.08 9.96 19.43
C ILE A 391 7.00 11.03 19.39
N LEU A 392 7.00 11.90 20.39
CA LEU A 392 6.19 13.11 20.46
C LEU A 392 6.95 14.25 19.80
N VAL A 393 6.26 15.00 18.94
CA VAL A 393 6.83 16.10 18.17
C VAL A 393 5.89 17.31 18.23
N TRP A 394 6.42 18.49 18.52
CA TRP A 394 5.63 19.72 18.61
C TRP A 394 6.46 20.96 18.29
N ARG A 395 5.77 22.07 18.04
CA ARG A 395 6.39 23.39 17.90
C ARG A 395 6.61 24.02 19.29
N SER A 396 7.85 24.34 19.64
CA SER A 396 8.25 24.79 20.98
C SER A 396 8.44 26.30 21.13
N ASP A 397 8.41 27.07 20.03
CA ASP A 397 8.42 28.54 20.08
C ASP A 397 7.06 29.16 20.40
N VAL A 398 6.00 28.34 20.49
CA VAL A 398 4.64 28.77 20.82
C VAL A 398 4.18 28.19 22.15
N HIS A 399 3.24 28.87 22.83
CA HIS A 399 2.71 28.42 24.11
C HIS A 399 1.68 27.30 23.95
N PHE A 400 0.87 27.39 22.90
CA PHE A 400 -0.20 26.43 22.62
C PHE A 400 0.12 25.66 21.35
N ALA A 401 0.81 24.53 21.48
CA ALA A 401 1.21 23.68 20.36
C ALA A 401 0.42 22.37 20.31
N TRP A 402 0.11 21.91 19.11
CA TRP A 402 -0.38 20.55 18.92
C TRP A 402 0.79 19.56 18.95
N LYS A 403 0.61 18.45 19.68
CA LYS A 403 1.63 17.39 19.81
C LYS A 403 1.29 16.23 18.89
N HIS A 404 2.19 15.92 17.96
CA HIS A 404 2.06 14.79 17.05
C HIS A 404 2.79 13.58 17.60
N VAL A 405 2.14 12.41 17.58
CA VAL A 405 2.75 11.12 17.91
C VAL A 405 3.13 10.42 16.60
N LEU A 406 4.41 10.08 16.45
CA LEU A 406 4.93 9.32 15.30
C LEU A 406 5.54 8.01 15.81
N CYS A 407 5.16 6.88 15.22
CA CYS A 407 5.65 5.55 15.63
C CYS A 407 6.46 4.93 14.49
N PRO A 408 7.68 4.43 14.75
CA PRO A 408 8.52 3.85 13.70
C PRO A 408 7.90 2.58 13.14
N ASP A 409 7.79 2.49 11.81
CA ASP A 409 7.31 1.29 11.14
C ASP A 409 8.42 0.23 11.05
N VAL A 410 8.64 -0.48 12.18
CA VAL A 410 9.66 -1.53 12.27
C VAL A 410 9.13 -2.89 11.76
N SER A 411 7.80 -3.04 11.64
CA SER A 411 7.15 -4.34 11.47
C SER A 411 7.48 -5.03 10.13
N HIS A 412 7.68 -4.26 9.05
CA HIS A 412 7.81 -4.84 7.72
C HIS A 412 9.23 -5.33 7.33
N ARG A 413 10.30 -4.87 8.00
CA ARG A 413 11.68 -5.27 7.64
C ARG A 413 11.98 -6.74 7.97
N HIS A 414 11.44 -7.25 9.07
CA HIS A 414 11.67 -8.64 9.48
C HIS A 414 10.93 -9.65 8.60
N LEU A 415 9.75 -9.28 8.08
CA LEU A 415 8.99 -10.16 7.18
C LEU A 415 9.75 -10.38 5.86
N GLY A 416 10.34 -9.33 5.28
CA GLY A 416 11.15 -9.44 4.08
C GLY A 416 12.39 -10.34 4.26
N LEU A 417 13.08 -10.21 5.40
CA LEU A 417 14.21 -11.06 5.75
C LEU A 417 13.80 -12.52 5.98
N LEU A 418 12.66 -12.75 6.64
CA LEU A 418 12.08 -14.09 6.82
C LEU A 418 11.73 -14.72 5.47
N ILE A 419 11.10 -13.98 4.56
CA ILE A 419 10.76 -14.45 3.22
C ILE A 419 12.04 -14.81 2.46
N LEU A 420 13.07 -13.97 2.50
CA LEU A 420 14.37 -14.26 1.87
C LEU A 420 15.05 -15.49 2.46
N ALA A 421 15.04 -15.63 3.80
CA ALA A 421 15.60 -16.80 4.48
C ALA A 421 14.86 -18.08 4.10
N LEU A 422 13.52 -18.04 4.03
CA LEU A 422 12.70 -19.17 3.58
C LEU A 422 12.94 -19.51 2.10
N LEU A 423 13.09 -18.51 1.23
CA LEU A 423 13.42 -18.74 -0.19
C LEU A 423 14.83 -19.33 -0.36
N ALA A 424 15.82 -18.86 0.41
CA ALA A 424 17.16 -19.42 0.40
C ALA A 424 17.16 -20.86 0.94
N LEU A 425 16.42 -21.14 2.01
CA LEU A 425 16.28 -22.48 2.58
C LEU A 425 15.59 -23.43 1.61
N THR A 426 14.48 -23.02 0.98
CA THR A 426 13.78 -23.85 -0.01
C THR A 426 14.63 -24.11 -1.25
N ALA A 427 15.39 -23.12 -1.73
CA ALA A 427 16.36 -23.30 -2.81
C ALA A 427 17.49 -24.28 -2.41
N LEU A 428 18.04 -24.13 -1.19
CA LEU A 428 19.09 -25.04 -0.68
C LEU A 428 18.57 -26.46 -0.54
N VAL A 429 17.37 -26.66 0.03
CA VAL A 429 16.72 -27.97 0.13
C VAL A 429 16.47 -28.54 -1.27
N GLY A 430 16.01 -27.74 -2.24
CA GLY A 430 15.85 -28.17 -3.62
C GLY A 430 17.16 -28.62 -4.26
N VAL A 431 18.26 -27.88 -4.07
CA VAL A 431 19.59 -28.26 -4.55
C VAL A 431 20.09 -29.54 -3.87
N VAL A 432 19.92 -29.67 -2.55
CA VAL A 432 20.28 -30.87 -1.80
C VAL A 432 19.46 -32.08 -2.27
N LEU A 433 18.15 -31.93 -2.49
CA LEU A 433 17.29 -32.97 -3.06
C LEU A 433 17.70 -33.36 -4.48
N VAL A 434 18.12 -32.41 -5.32
CA VAL A 434 18.65 -32.70 -6.67
C VAL A 434 20.00 -33.40 -6.60
N LEU A 435 20.88 -33.02 -5.67
CA LEU A 435 22.20 -33.65 -5.49
C LEU A 435 22.07 -35.05 -4.88
N LEU A 436 21.23 -35.22 -3.87
CA LEU A 436 20.85 -36.51 -3.29
C LEU A 436 20.16 -37.35 -4.34
N GLY A 437 19.22 -36.79 -5.09
CA GLY A 437 18.59 -37.41 -6.25
C GLY A 437 19.64 -37.87 -7.26
N ARG A 438 20.58 -37.03 -7.69
CA ARG A 438 21.67 -37.43 -8.61
C ARG A 438 22.63 -38.48 -8.04
N ARG A 439 22.82 -38.54 -6.71
CA ARG A 439 23.67 -39.55 -6.04
C ARG A 439 22.93 -40.85 -5.73
N LEU A 440 21.61 -40.80 -5.51
CA LEU A 440 20.73 -41.92 -5.15
C LEU A 440 19.94 -42.46 -6.34
N LEU A 441 19.80 -41.69 -7.42
CA LEU A 441 19.45 -42.21 -8.73
C LEU A 441 20.65 -43.07 -9.17
N PRO A 442 20.46 -44.39 -9.33
CA PRO A 442 21.50 -45.26 -9.86
C PRO A 442 21.91 -44.65 -11.20
N GLY A 443 23.21 -44.37 -11.36
CA GLY A 443 23.74 -43.71 -12.54
C GLY A 443 23.08 -44.22 -13.81
N SER A 444 22.52 -43.28 -14.58
CA SER A 444 22.09 -43.40 -15.98
C SER A 444 22.25 -44.82 -16.53
N GLY A 445 21.16 -45.59 -16.46
CA GLY A 445 20.98 -46.92 -17.06
C GLY A 445 22.27 -47.66 -17.42
N ARG A 446 22.83 -48.39 -16.45
CA ARG A 446 23.99 -49.28 -16.63
C ARG A 446 23.76 -50.17 -17.87
N THR A 447 24.34 -49.79 -19.00
CA THR A 447 24.28 -50.55 -20.25
C THR A 447 24.91 -51.90 -19.95
N ARG A 448 24.15 -52.99 -19.96
CA ARG A 448 24.70 -54.34 -19.73
C ARG A 448 25.16 -54.87 -21.09
N PRO A 449 26.48 -54.86 -21.42
CA PRO A 449 26.95 -55.27 -22.73
C PRO A 449 26.80 -56.78 -22.92
N VAL A 450 26.66 -57.22 -24.16
CA VAL A 450 26.68 -58.63 -24.55
C VAL A 450 27.92 -58.88 -25.40
N LEU A 451 28.87 -59.66 -24.89
CA LEU A 451 30.04 -60.08 -25.65
C LEU A 451 29.72 -61.37 -26.40
N LEU A 452 29.69 -61.30 -27.74
CA LEU A 452 29.45 -62.43 -28.62
C LEU A 452 30.79 -63.08 -29.01
N LEU A 453 31.05 -64.26 -28.48
CA LEU A 453 32.22 -65.08 -28.84
C LEU A 453 31.79 -66.13 -29.86
N HIS A 454 32.60 -66.36 -30.90
CA HIS A 454 32.30 -67.36 -31.92
C HIS A 454 33.58 -68.01 -32.46
N ALA A 455 33.44 -69.17 -33.10
CA ALA A 455 34.45 -69.78 -33.95
C ALA A 455 33.83 -69.91 -35.35
N ALA A 456 33.96 -68.87 -36.16
CA ALA A 456 33.41 -68.84 -37.52
C ALA A 456 34.56 -68.95 -38.51
N ASP A 457 34.67 -70.13 -39.13
CA ASP A 457 35.81 -70.48 -39.98
C ASP A 457 35.54 -70.17 -41.46
N SER A 458 34.27 -70.22 -41.89
CA SER A 458 33.86 -69.87 -43.26
C SER A 458 33.32 -68.44 -43.37
N GLU A 459 33.37 -67.87 -44.58
CA GLU A 459 32.82 -66.54 -44.85
C GLU A 459 31.30 -66.50 -44.59
N ALA A 460 30.56 -67.53 -44.99
CA ALA A 460 29.13 -67.64 -44.72
C ALA A 460 28.84 -67.69 -43.21
N GLN A 461 29.66 -68.38 -42.42
CA GLN A 461 29.54 -68.36 -40.96
C GLN A 461 29.81 -66.95 -40.41
N ARG A 462 30.86 -66.24 -40.87
CA ARG A 462 31.13 -64.85 -40.41
C ARG A 462 29.98 -63.89 -40.75
N ARG A 463 29.39 -64.01 -41.94
CA ARG A 463 28.18 -63.25 -42.33
C ARG A 463 27.00 -63.55 -41.40
N LEU A 464 26.79 -64.82 -41.08
CA LEU A 464 25.75 -65.25 -40.14
C LEU A 464 25.97 -64.67 -38.72
N VAL A 465 27.21 -64.69 -38.22
CA VAL A 465 27.55 -64.08 -36.93
C VAL A 465 27.29 -62.57 -36.95
N GLY A 466 27.71 -61.87 -38.00
CA GLY A 466 27.44 -60.44 -38.16
C GLY A 466 25.94 -60.13 -38.17
N ALA A 467 25.14 -60.94 -38.86
CA ALA A 467 23.68 -60.79 -38.87
C ALA A 467 23.06 -61.06 -37.49
N LEU A 468 23.57 -62.06 -36.75
CA LEU A 468 23.14 -62.35 -35.38
C LEU A 468 23.46 -61.18 -34.43
N ALA A 469 24.66 -60.59 -34.54
CA ALA A 469 25.05 -59.42 -33.75
C ALA A 469 24.13 -58.22 -34.01
N GLU A 470 23.80 -57.94 -35.28
CA GLU A 470 22.82 -56.92 -35.67
C GLU A 470 21.42 -57.20 -35.13
N LEU A 471 20.97 -58.46 -35.20
CA LEU A 471 19.69 -58.90 -34.66
C LEU A 471 19.62 -58.68 -33.15
N LEU A 472 20.67 -59.06 -32.41
CA LEU A 472 20.76 -58.84 -30.96
C LEU A 472 20.76 -57.35 -30.62
N ARG A 473 21.56 -56.54 -31.32
CA ARG A 473 21.61 -55.08 -31.11
C ARG A 473 20.24 -54.44 -31.33
N THR A 474 19.52 -54.87 -32.37
CA THR A 474 18.16 -54.40 -32.66
C THR A 474 17.15 -54.87 -31.60
N ALA A 475 17.28 -56.12 -31.14
CA ALA A 475 16.35 -56.73 -30.19
C ALA A 475 16.54 -56.24 -28.74
N LEU A 476 17.77 -55.90 -28.34
CA LEU A 476 18.10 -55.41 -27.00
C LEU A 476 17.80 -53.92 -26.81
N GLY A 477 17.48 -53.20 -27.89
CA GLY A 477 17.18 -51.76 -27.88
C GLY A 477 18.42 -50.89 -27.69
N GLY A 478 18.23 -49.56 -27.78
CA GLY A 478 19.32 -48.56 -27.66
C GLY A 478 20.01 -48.45 -26.29
N GLY A 479 19.78 -49.41 -25.39
CA GLY A 479 20.33 -49.45 -24.04
C GLY A 479 21.36 -50.55 -23.80
N ARG A 480 21.74 -51.36 -24.79
CA ARG A 480 22.78 -52.38 -24.66
C ARG A 480 23.73 -52.40 -25.83
N ASP A 481 25.01 -52.56 -25.50
CA ASP A 481 26.09 -52.67 -26.46
C ASP A 481 26.34 -54.15 -26.79
N VAL A 482 26.49 -54.50 -28.07
CA VAL A 482 26.86 -55.85 -28.50
C VAL A 482 28.30 -55.79 -28.98
N ILE A 483 29.19 -56.46 -28.25
CA ILE A 483 30.63 -56.47 -28.53
C ILE A 483 30.93 -57.74 -29.33
N VAL A 484 31.50 -57.58 -30.52
CA VAL A 484 31.93 -58.66 -31.41
C VAL A 484 33.19 -58.22 -32.15
N ASP A 485 34.16 -59.11 -32.32
CA ASP A 485 35.44 -58.86 -32.98
C ASP A 485 35.25 -58.39 -34.45
N LEU A 486 34.25 -58.93 -35.15
CA LEU A 486 33.90 -58.57 -36.52
C LEU A 486 33.60 -57.07 -36.73
N TRP A 487 33.16 -56.35 -35.70
CA TRP A 487 32.88 -54.90 -35.77
C TRP A 487 34.08 -54.04 -35.36
N GLU A 488 35.07 -54.64 -34.70
CA GLU A 488 36.26 -53.95 -34.17
C GLU A 488 37.56 -54.41 -34.87
N GLY A 489 37.46 -54.92 -36.10
CA GLY A 489 38.61 -55.53 -36.80
C GLY A 489 39.87 -54.65 -36.87
N THR A 490 39.73 -53.32 -36.98
CA THR A 490 40.86 -52.38 -36.93
C THR A 490 41.48 -52.24 -35.53
N HIS A 491 40.65 -52.32 -34.48
CA HIS A 491 41.12 -52.29 -33.10
C HIS A 491 41.81 -53.60 -32.73
N VAL A 492 41.18 -54.74 -33.05
CA VAL A 492 41.73 -56.09 -32.88
C VAL A 492 43.08 -56.23 -33.59
N ALA A 493 43.21 -55.72 -34.82
CA ALA A 493 44.45 -55.76 -35.58
C ALA A 493 45.57 -54.90 -34.96
N ARG A 494 45.24 -53.81 -34.26
CA ARG A 494 46.22 -52.90 -33.63
C ARG A 494 46.74 -53.40 -32.28
N ILE A 495 45.85 -53.90 -31.42
CA ILE A 495 46.23 -54.33 -30.06
C ILE A 495 46.48 -55.84 -29.95
N GLY A 496 46.07 -56.62 -30.95
CA GLY A 496 46.10 -58.08 -30.96
C GLY A 496 44.82 -58.71 -30.40
N PRO A 497 44.49 -59.94 -30.82
CA PRO A 497 43.23 -60.61 -30.46
C PRO A 497 43.12 -60.92 -28.97
N LEU A 498 44.22 -61.31 -28.32
CA LEU A 498 44.24 -61.59 -26.88
C LEU A 498 44.01 -60.31 -26.05
N PRO A 499 44.79 -59.22 -26.21
CA PRO A 499 44.54 -57.97 -25.49
C PRO A 499 43.13 -57.40 -25.70
N TRP A 500 42.61 -57.51 -26.93
CA TRP A 500 41.23 -57.15 -27.23
C TRP A 500 40.22 -57.97 -26.42
N LEU A 501 40.35 -59.30 -26.44
CA LEU A 501 39.44 -60.20 -25.71
C LEU A 501 39.47 -59.92 -24.20
N TRP A 502 40.65 -59.67 -23.63
CA TRP A 502 40.79 -59.30 -22.22
C TRP A 502 40.09 -57.98 -21.90
N ALA A 503 40.26 -56.96 -22.74
CA ALA A 503 39.60 -55.66 -22.56
C ALA A 503 38.06 -55.75 -22.68
N ALA A 504 37.57 -56.46 -23.70
CA ALA A 504 36.15 -56.71 -23.90
C ALA A 504 35.53 -57.46 -22.69
N ARG A 505 36.24 -58.48 -22.20
CA ARG A 505 35.84 -59.26 -21.03
C ARG A 505 35.80 -58.42 -19.75
N GLU A 506 36.80 -57.58 -19.52
CA GLU A 506 36.86 -56.70 -18.35
C GLU A 506 35.71 -55.67 -18.38
N ARG A 507 35.39 -55.13 -19.56
CA ARG A 507 34.24 -54.26 -19.77
C ARG A 507 32.93 -54.95 -19.40
N VAL A 508 32.71 -56.18 -19.88
CA VAL A 508 31.54 -57.00 -19.53
C VAL A 508 31.45 -57.25 -18.03
N ALA A 509 32.56 -57.57 -17.37
CA ALA A 509 32.59 -57.78 -15.93
C ALA A 509 32.25 -56.50 -15.13
N ARG A 510 32.79 -55.35 -15.54
CA ARG A 510 32.59 -54.04 -14.89
C ARG A 510 31.14 -53.53 -15.04
N GLU A 511 30.56 -53.75 -16.21
CA GLU A 511 29.22 -53.29 -16.59
C GLU A 511 28.11 -54.32 -16.28
N GLN A 512 28.43 -55.44 -15.61
CA GLN A 512 27.48 -56.53 -15.32
C GLN A 512 26.79 -57.07 -16.58
N GLY A 513 27.56 -57.19 -17.66
CA GLY A 513 27.13 -57.73 -18.95
C GLY A 513 27.05 -59.26 -18.95
N THR A 514 26.80 -59.82 -20.14
CA THR A 514 26.69 -61.27 -20.37
C THR A 514 27.63 -61.70 -21.49
N VAL A 515 28.25 -62.86 -21.37
CA VAL A 515 29.03 -63.47 -22.47
C VAL A 515 28.15 -64.50 -23.18
N LEU A 516 27.96 -64.34 -24.48
CA LEU A 516 27.22 -65.25 -25.33
C LEU A 516 28.20 -66.01 -26.22
N LEU A 517 28.39 -67.29 -25.94
CA LEU A 517 29.21 -68.18 -26.76
C LEU A 517 28.35 -68.79 -27.87
N LEU A 518 28.66 -68.47 -29.12
CA LEU A 518 28.08 -69.09 -30.30
C LEU A 518 28.93 -70.30 -30.69
N TRP A 519 28.33 -71.49 -30.56
CA TRP A 519 28.95 -72.76 -30.91
C TRP A 519 28.53 -73.21 -32.31
N ASN A 520 29.53 -73.36 -33.17
CA ASN A 520 29.39 -73.97 -34.49
C ASN A 520 30.12 -75.32 -34.46
N CYS A 521 29.51 -76.35 -35.03
CA CYS A 521 30.19 -77.63 -35.23
C CYS A 521 31.11 -77.47 -36.44
N ALA A 522 32.39 -77.20 -36.23
CA ALA A 522 33.37 -77.20 -37.30
C ALA A 522 33.86 -78.63 -37.54
N GLY A 523 33.30 -79.31 -38.56
CA GLY A 523 33.77 -80.59 -39.12
C GLY A 523 33.85 -81.78 -38.13
N PRO A 524 33.89 -83.03 -38.62
CA PRO A 524 34.19 -84.16 -37.74
C PRO A 524 35.66 -84.05 -37.31
N SER A 525 35.91 -83.52 -36.11
CA SER A 525 37.14 -83.84 -35.39
C SER A 525 37.21 -85.35 -35.34
N THR A 526 38.12 -85.90 -36.13
CA THR A 526 38.47 -87.31 -36.17
C THR A 526 38.53 -87.82 -34.75
N ALA A 527 37.61 -88.74 -34.44
CA ALA A 527 37.65 -89.54 -33.24
C ALA A 527 39.07 -90.09 -33.05
N CYS A 528 39.54 -90.07 -31.80
CA CYS A 528 40.81 -90.63 -31.33
C CYS A 528 42.05 -89.72 -31.40
N SER A 529 42.09 -88.66 -30.60
CA SER A 529 43.23 -88.38 -29.67
C SER A 529 42.88 -87.18 -28.78
N GLY A 530 43.50 -87.08 -27.60
CA GLY A 530 43.18 -86.08 -26.58
C GLY A 530 43.31 -84.64 -27.09
N ASP A 531 42.18 -83.99 -27.32
CA ASP A 531 42.12 -82.79 -28.17
C ASP A 531 42.52 -81.48 -27.42
N PRO A 532 43.61 -80.79 -27.81
CA PRO A 532 44.07 -79.54 -27.20
C PRO A 532 43.06 -78.38 -27.33
N GLN A 533 42.11 -78.46 -28.28
CA GLN A 533 41.00 -77.50 -28.40
C GLN A 533 40.06 -77.57 -27.18
N ALA A 534 39.83 -78.75 -26.60
CA ALA A 534 38.98 -78.89 -25.42
C ALA A 534 39.62 -78.29 -24.16
N ALA A 535 40.96 -78.34 -24.06
CA ALA A 535 41.72 -77.69 -23.00
C ALA A 535 41.72 -76.15 -23.14
N SER A 536 41.83 -75.66 -24.37
CA SER A 536 41.78 -74.23 -24.71
C SER A 536 40.40 -73.62 -24.43
N LEU A 537 39.33 -74.35 -24.77
CA LEU A 537 37.97 -73.95 -24.44
C LEU A 537 37.74 -73.96 -22.93
N ARG A 538 38.23 -74.97 -22.20
CA ARG A 538 38.12 -75.00 -20.72
C ARG A 538 38.78 -73.80 -20.07
N THR A 539 39.97 -73.39 -20.52
CA THR A 539 40.66 -72.21 -19.99
C THR A 539 39.90 -70.92 -20.29
N LEU A 540 39.36 -70.77 -21.51
CA LEU A 540 38.51 -69.63 -21.87
C LEU A 540 37.21 -69.58 -21.05
N LEU A 541 36.57 -70.72 -20.82
CA LEU A 541 35.33 -70.85 -20.06
C LEU A 541 35.52 -70.60 -18.55
N CYS A 542 36.61 -71.08 -17.98
CA CYS A 542 36.94 -70.85 -16.57
C CYS A 542 37.25 -69.37 -16.29
N ALA A 543 37.75 -68.67 -17.30
CA ALA A 543 38.05 -67.26 -17.18
C ALA A 543 36.81 -66.38 -17.46
N ALA A 544 35.91 -66.77 -18.36
CA ALA A 544 34.77 -65.92 -18.76
C ALA A 544 33.91 -65.42 -17.58
N PRO A 545 33.57 -64.12 -17.52
CA PRO A 545 32.70 -63.55 -16.50
C PRO A 545 31.31 -64.19 -16.61
N ARG A 546 30.72 -64.53 -15.46
CA ARG A 546 29.35 -65.04 -15.40
C ARG A 546 28.38 -63.84 -15.39
N PRO A 547 27.22 -63.93 -16.06
CA PRO A 547 26.66 -65.12 -16.72
C PRO A 547 27.27 -65.42 -18.10
N LEU A 548 27.46 -66.71 -18.39
CA LEU A 548 27.88 -67.25 -19.69
C LEU A 548 26.73 -68.06 -20.27
N LEU A 549 26.29 -67.73 -21.49
CA LEU A 549 25.21 -68.41 -22.21
C LEU A 549 25.75 -69.09 -23.46
N LEU A 550 25.20 -70.26 -23.81
CA LEU A 550 25.56 -71.00 -25.03
C LEU A 550 24.43 -70.89 -26.05
N ALA A 551 24.75 -70.49 -27.27
CA ALA A 551 23.85 -70.50 -28.40
C ALA A 551 24.42 -71.33 -29.55
N TYR A 552 23.57 -71.95 -30.37
CA TYR A 552 23.98 -72.71 -31.55
C TYR A 552 22.88 -72.67 -32.61
N PHE A 553 23.27 -72.71 -33.88
CA PHE A 553 22.35 -72.83 -35.02
C PHE A 553 22.09 -74.30 -35.31
N SER A 554 20.82 -74.69 -35.34
CA SER A 554 20.48 -76.11 -35.44
C SER A 554 20.69 -76.74 -36.82
N ARG A 555 20.85 -75.92 -37.86
CA ARG A 555 21.24 -76.40 -39.19
C ARG A 555 22.75 -76.64 -39.31
N LEU A 556 23.55 -76.00 -38.45
CA LEU A 556 25.01 -76.14 -38.43
C LEU A 556 25.50 -77.15 -37.39
N CYS A 557 24.74 -77.40 -36.32
CA CYS A 557 25.23 -78.20 -35.20
C CYS A 557 24.09 -78.94 -34.51
N ALA A 558 24.25 -80.26 -34.33
CA ALA A 558 23.29 -81.05 -33.57
C ALA A 558 23.57 -80.93 -32.07
N LYS A 559 22.52 -81.11 -31.26
CA LYS A 559 22.62 -81.05 -29.79
C LYS A 559 23.67 -82.02 -29.22
N GLY A 560 23.92 -83.14 -29.90
CA GLY A 560 24.88 -84.17 -29.50
C GLY A 560 26.34 -83.73 -29.63
N ASP A 561 26.62 -82.83 -30.57
CA ASP A 561 27.97 -82.46 -30.98
C ASP A 561 28.60 -81.42 -30.03
N ILE A 562 27.79 -80.79 -29.17
CA ILE A 562 28.27 -79.85 -28.16
C ILE A 562 29.16 -80.60 -27.15
N PRO A 563 30.42 -80.18 -26.93
CA PRO A 563 31.33 -80.80 -25.98
C PRO A 563 30.76 -80.89 -24.56
N ARG A 564 31.07 -81.97 -23.83
CA ARG A 564 30.58 -82.21 -22.46
C ARG A 564 30.74 -81.01 -21.51
N PRO A 565 31.86 -80.24 -21.49
CA PRO A 565 32.02 -79.07 -20.61
C PRO A 565 31.01 -77.95 -20.86
N LEU A 566 30.56 -77.78 -22.11
CA LEU A 566 29.62 -76.72 -22.51
C LEU A 566 28.16 -77.09 -22.25
N ARG A 567 27.85 -78.38 -22.11
CA ARG A 567 26.46 -78.86 -21.88
C ARG A 567 25.87 -78.40 -20.55
N ALA A 568 26.72 -78.00 -19.59
CA ALA A 568 26.32 -77.48 -18.28
C ALA A 568 25.80 -76.03 -18.33
N LEU A 569 26.08 -75.28 -19.42
CA LEU A 569 25.62 -73.91 -19.59
C LEU A 569 24.14 -73.84 -20.00
N PRO A 570 23.44 -72.72 -19.75
CA PRO A 570 22.15 -72.44 -20.37
C PRO A 570 22.29 -72.41 -21.90
N ARG A 571 21.48 -73.22 -22.59
CA ARG A 571 21.58 -73.47 -24.04
C ARG A 571 20.38 -72.91 -24.77
N TYR A 572 20.61 -72.20 -25.86
CA TYR A 572 19.58 -71.62 -26.71
C TYR A 572 19.77 -72.07 -28.17
N ARG A 573 18.75 -72.71 -28.74
CA ARG A 573 18.73 -73.10 -30.14
C ARG A 573 18.30 -71.90 -31.00
N LEU A 574 19.22 -71.28 -31.71
CA LEU A 574 18.91 -70.20 -32.65
C LEU A 574 18.24 -70.78 -33.91
N LEU A 575 17.24 -70.14 -34.51
CA LEU A 575 16.46 -68.94 -34.13
C LEU A 575 15.24 -69.26 -33.23
N ARG A 576 15.02 -70.55 -32.93
CA ARG A 576 13.82 -71.08 -32.24
C ARG A 576 13.66 -70.58 -30.80
N ASP A 577 14.76 -70.50 -30.05
CA ASP A 577 14.80 -70.06 -28.65
C ASP A 577 15.16 -68.56 -28.51
N LEU A 578 15.15 -67.78 -29.60
CA LEU A 578 15.49 -66.35 -29.55
C LEU A 578 14.69 -65.57 -28.49
N PRO A 579 13.36 -65.75 -28.31
CA PRO A 579 12.62 -65.07 -27.25
C PRO A 579 13.03 -65.49 -25.83
N ARG A 580 13.60 -66.69 -25.67
CA ARG A 580 14.14 -67.16 -24.37
C ARG A 580 15.54 -66.61 -24.14
N LEU A 581 16.36 -66.52 -25.18
CA LEU A 581 17.68 -65.89 -25.14
C LEU A 581 17.55 -64.41 -24.78
N LEU A 582 16.65 -63.68 -25.43
CA LEU A 582 16.42 -62.26 -25.13
C LEU A 582 15.97 -62.05 -23.68
N ARG A 583 15.10 -62.92 -23.15
CA ARG A 583 14.74 -62.89 -21.72
C ARG A 583 15.93 -63.15 -20.80
N ALA A 584 16.81 -64.09 -21.15
CA ALA A 584 18.00 -64.38 -20.37
C ALA A 584 19.06 -63.26 -20.44
N LEU A 585 19.07 -62.50 -21.51
CA LEU A 585 19.85 -61.26 -21.65
C LEU A 585 19.16 -60.07 -20.97
N ASP A 586 18.11 -60.28 -20.18
CA ASP A 586 17.26 -59.28 -19.53
C ASP A 586 16.67 -58.25 -20.52
N ALA A 587 16.38 -58.62 -21.77
CA ALA A 587 15.70 -57.74 -22.71
C ALA A 587 14.33 -57.35 -22.13
N GLN A 588 14.23 -56.12 -21.64
CA GLN A 588 12.96 -55.56 -21.25
C GLN A 588 12.07 -55.59 -22.50
N PRO A 589 10.85 -56.14 -22.43
CA PRO A 589 9.92 -56.01 -23.53
C PRO A 589 9.83 -54.52 -23.87
N ALA A 590 9.89 -54.19 -25.17
CA ALA A 590 9.87 -52.80 -25.67
C ALA A 590 8.57 -52.02 -25.33
N THR A 591 7.78 -52.52 -24.38
CA THR A 591 6.45 -52.08 -23.96
C THR A 591 6.43 -50.80 -23.10
N LEU A 592 7.57 -50.16 -22.85
CA LEU A 592 7.65 -48.94 -22.00
C LEU A 592 8.15 -47.68 -22.72
N ALA A 593 8.34 -47.73 -24.05
CA ALA A 593 8.61 -46.54 -24.87
C ALA A 593 7.35 -46.13 -25.65
N SER A 594 6.96 -44.86 -25.48
CA SER A 594 5.90 -44.10 -26.16
C SER A 594 5.36 -44.71 -27.47
N SER A 595 4.04 -44.81 -27.56
CA SER A 595 3.20 -45.54 -28.53
C SER A 595 3.48 -45.35 -30.04
N TRP A 596 4.38 -44.47 -30.45
CA TRP A 596 4.68 -44.20 -31.87
C TRP A 596 5.95 -44.90 -32.40
N SER A 597 6.86 -45.37 -31.56
CA SER A 597 8.09 -46.07 -31.98
C SER A 597 7.89 -47.59 -32.23
N HIS A 598 6.70 -48.12 -31.97
CA HIS A 598 6.46 -49.56 -31.86
C HIS A 598 6.34 -50.30 -33.20
N LEU A 599 6.00 -49.60 -34.29
CA LEU A 599 5.81 -50.18 -35.63
C LEU A 599 7.14 -50.33 -36.39
N GLY A 600 7.99 -49.28 -36.36
CA GLY A 600 9.30 -49.29 -37.04
C GLY A 600 10.27 -50.32 -36.46
N ALA A 601 10.34 -50.41 -35.13
CA ALA A 601 11.20 -51.37 -34.44
C ALA A 601 10.80 -52.83 -34.72
N LYS A 602 9.49 -53.13 -34.77
CA LYS A 602 8.98 -54.47 -35.11
C LYS A 602 9.36 -54.88 -36.55
N ARG A 603 9.22 -53.96 -37.51
CA ARG A 603 9.57 -54.23 -38.92
C ARG A 603 11.07 -54.44 -39.10
N CYS A 604 11.89 -53.63 -38.43
CA CYS A 604 13.34 -53.78 -38.42
C CYS A 604 13.78 -55.15 -37.86
N LEU A 605 13.24 -55.55 -36.71
CA LEU A 605 13.53 -56.84 -36.09
C LEU A 605 13.13 -58.02 -37.00
N LYS A 606 11.97 -57.94 -37.66
CA LYS A 606 11.51 -58.95 -38.61
C LYS A 606 12.47 -59.12 -39.78
N ASN A 607 12.88 -58.02 -40.42
CA ASN A 607 13.82 -58.05 -41.54
C ASN A 607 15.19 -58.65 -41.14
N ARG A 608 15.69 -58.32 -39.93
CA ARG A 608 16.95 -58.88 -39.40
C ARG A 608 16.83 -60.38 -39.12
N LEU A 609 15.69 -60.83 -38.61
CA LEU A 609 15.46 -62.26 -38.35
C LEU A 609 15.37 -63.06 -39.64
N GLU A 610 14.72 -62.52 -40.67
CA GLU A 610 14.69 -63.11 -42.01
C GLU A 610 16.11 -63.19 -42.62
N GLN A 611 16.91 -62.14 -42.46
CA GLN A 611 18.32 -62.13 -42.89
C GLN A 611 19.15 -63.20 -42.19
N CYS A 612 19.03 -63.36 -40.86
CA CYS A 612 19.70 -64.46 -40.14
C CYS A 612 19.27 -65.84 -40.63
N HIS A 613 17.98 -66.04 -40.93
CA HIS A 613 17.47 -67.32 -41.42
C HIS A 613 18.03 -67.67 -42.82
N LEU A 614 18.12 -66.68 -43.72
CA LEU A 614 18.72 -66.85 -45.05
C LEU A 614 20.21 -67.22 -44.95
N LEU A 615 20.97 -66.52 -44.08
CA LEU A 615 22.39 -66.80 -43.88
C LEU A 615 22.64 -68.14 -43.16
N GLU A 616 21.72 -68.59 -42.30
CA GLU A 616 21.80 -69.94 -41.69
C GLU A 616 21.67 -71.02 -42.77
N LEU A 617 20.83 -70.81 -43.78
CA LEU A 617 20.68 -71.73 -44.93
C LEU A 617 21.93 -71.72 -45.84
N GLU A 618 22.51 -70.54 -46.09
CA GLU A 618 23.75 -70.41 -46.89
C GLU A 618 24.93 -71.08 -46.18
N ALA A 619 25.14 -70.78 -44.89
CA ALA A 619 26.20 -71.39 -44.10
C ALA A 619 26.04 -72.92 -43.97
N ALA A 620 24.81 -73.42 -43.88
CA ALA A 620 24.56 -74.87 -43.86
C ALA A 620 24.83 -75.53 -45.22
N LYS A 621 24.56 -74.85 -46.34
CA LYS A 621 24.90 -75.37 -47.68
C LYS A 621 26.41 -75.43 -47.87
N ASP A 622 27.13 -74.38 -47.49
CA ASP A 622 28.60 -74.34 -47.59
C ASP A 622 29.25 -75.47 -46.77
N ASP A 623 28.72 -75.79 -45.59
CA ASP A 623 29.23 -76.87 -44.75
C ASP A 623 28.98 -78.27 -45.39
N TYR A 624 27.80 -78.47 -45.99
CA TYR A 624 27.50 -79.67 -46.78
C TYR A 624 28.38 -79.78 -48.04
N GLN A 625 28.68 -78.65 -48.69
CA GLN A 625 29.47 -78.61 -49.92
C GLN A 625 30.97 -78.77 -49.65
N GLY A 626 31.45 -78.26 -48.51
CA GLY A 626 32.79 -78.55 -47.99
C GLY A 626 32.98 -80.02 -47.59
N SER A 627 31.92 -80.66 -47.06
CA SER A 627 31.91 -82.09 -46.75
C SER A 627 31.86 -83.00 -47.99
N THR A 628 31.17 -82.57 -49.06
CA THR A 628 31.01 -83.35 -50.30
C THR A 628 32.12 -83.14 -51.33
N ASN A 629 32.87 -82.03 -51.26
CA ASN A 629 34.01 -81.74 -52.15
C ASN A 629 35.36 -82.29 -51.66
N SER A 630 35.38 -83.14 -50.63
CA SER A 630 36.55 -83.92 -50.22
C SER A 630 36.37 -85.40 -50.59
N PRO A 631 36.65 -85.81 -51.85
CA PRO A 631 36.73 -87.22 -52.21
C PRO A 631 38.08 -87.79 -51.72
N CYS A 632 38.14 -88.24 -50.48
CA CYS A 632 39.13 -89.24 -50.07
C CYS A 632 38.32 -90.53 -49.86
N GLY A 633 38.29 -91.48 -50.79
CA GLY A 633 39.45 -92.06 -51.45
C GLY A 633 39.90 -93.23 -50.59
N PHE A 634 39.40 -94.43 -50.93
CA PHE A 634 39.91 -95.70 -50.44
C PHE A 634 41.44 -95.72 -50.50
N SER A 635 42.10 -95.90 -49.36
CA SER A 635 43.29 -96.76 -49.29
C SER A 635 43.47 -97.23 -47.85
N CYS A 636 43.41 -98.55 -47.70
CA CYS A 636 43.98 -99.26 -46.56
C CYS A 636 45.50 -99.03 -46.55
N LEU A 637 46.03 -98.50 -45.45
CA LEU A 637 47.33 -98.77 -44.81
C LEU A 637 47.56 -97.79 -43.65
#